data_AF-A9D3C8-F1
#
_entry.id   AF-A9D3C8-F1
#
_cell.length_a   1.000
_cell.length_b   1.000
_cell.length_c   1.000
_cell.angle_alpha   90.00
_cell.angle_beta   90.00
_cell.angle_gamma   90.00
#
_symmetry.space_group_name_H-M   'P 1'
#
loop_
_entity.id
_entity.type
_entity.pdbx_description
1 polymer ?
#
loop_
_entity_poly.entity_id
_entity_poly.type
_entity_poly.pdbx_seq_one_letter_code
_entity_poly.pdbx_strand_id
1 'polypeptide(L)'
;MITPILSADTTAEIAANLSKNIAADSVLCSDGSWAYVATAKQKNCDHKRLINNKVRVIDKIYHIQTVNGAIAHFKSWVNGQMKGVATKYLSHYLAWFKESNAKLDNLQILKAAYGGQQYYGT
;
A
#
# COMPACT_ATOMS: atom_id res chain seq x y z
N MET A 1 15.80 1.81 5.84
CA MET A 1 16.33 2.76 4.84
C MET A 1 15.12 3.29 4.09
N ILE A 2 14.87 4.61 4.11
CA ILE A 2 13.71 5.19 3.42
C ILE A 2 13.96 5.02 1.92
N THR A 3 13.06 4.29 1.25
CA THR A 3 13.08 4.08 -0.21
C THR A 3 13.08 5.42 -0.93
N PRO A 4 13.70 5.56 -2.12
CA PRO A 4 13.80 6.85 -2.79
C PRO A 4 12.41 7.42 -3.03
N ILE A 5 12.27 8.72 -2.79
CA ILE A 5 11.19 9.49 -3.40
C ILE A 5 11.35 9.28 -4.91
N LEU A 6 10.29 8.83 -5.58
CA LEU A 6 10.32 8.66 -7.04
C LEU A 6 10.72 10.00 -7.65
N SER A 7 11.75 10.00 -8.49
CA SER A 7 12.26 11.25 -9.07
C SER A 7 11.30 11.80 -10.13
N ALA A 8 10.51 10.92 -10.75
CA ALA A 8 9.44 11.24 -11.67
C ALA A 8 8.42 10.09 -11.73
N ASP A 9 7.24 10.35 -12.27
CA ASP A 9 6.16 9.37 -12.51
C ASP A 9 6.34 8.57 -13.81
N THR A 10 7.60 8.30 -14.19
CA THR A 10 7.93 7.54 -15.40
C THR A 10 7.76 6.04 -15.19
N THR A 11 7.51 5.31 -16.28
CA THR A 11 7.45 3.84 -16.25
C THR A 11 8.72 3.23 -15.68
N ALA A 12 9.89 3.76 -16.03
CA ALA A 12 11.18 3.24 -15.59
C ALA A 12 11.34 3.38 -14.07
N GLU A 13 11.04 4.57 -13.52
CA GLU A 13 11.12 4.84 -12.07
C GLU A 13 10.13 3.97 -11.27
N ILE A 14 8.88 3.89 -11.73
CA ILE A 14 7.84 3.08 -11.11
C ILE A 14 8.21 1.60 -11.16
N ALA A 15 8.65 1.10 -12.32
CA ALA A 15 9.04 -0.29 -12.47
C ALA A 15 10.29 -0.63 -11.65
N ALA A 16 11.26 0.27 -11.52
CA ALA A 16 12.47 0.00 -10.73
C ALA A 16 12.15 -0.10 -9.22
N ASN A 17 11.28 0.77 -8.71
CA ASN A 17 11.07 0.92 -7.27
C ASN A 17 9.83 0.18 -6.73
N LEU A 18 8.75 0.12 -7.49
CA LEU A 18 7.47 -0.42 -7.01
C LEU A 18 7.22 -1.88 -7.43
N SER A 19 7.86 -2.35 -8.51
CA SER A 19 7.71 -3.71 -9.03
C SER A 19 7.90 -4.83 -8.01
N LYS A 20 8.79 -4.65 -7.03
CA LYS A 20 9.04 -5.67 -5.99
C LYS A 20 7.86 -5.84 -5.03
N ASN A 21 7.01 -4.82 -4.92
CA ASN A 21 5.85 -4.79 -4.03
C ASN A 21 4.54 -5.13 -4.76
N ILE A 22 4.58 -5.34 -6.08
CA ILE A 22 3.42 -5.75 -6.89
C ILE A 22 3.51 -7.26 -7.07
N ALA A 23 2.55 -7.98 -6.49
CA ALA A 23 2.43 -9.42 -6.68
C ALA A 23 1.95 -9.75 -8.10
N ALA A 24 2.45 -10.85 -8.66
CA ALA A 24 1.89 -11.42 -9.88
C ALA A 24 0.41 -11.79 -9.65
N ASP A 25 -0.41 -11.72 -10.69
CA ASP A 25 -1.85 -12.03 -10.65
C ASP A 25 -2.67 -11.18 -9.66
N SER A 26 -2.09 -10.08 -9.16
CA SER A 26 -2.82 -9.09 -8.36
C SER A 26 -3.62 -8.14 -9.24
N VAL A 27 -4.47 -7.32 -8.61
CA VAL A 27 -5.17 -6.23 -9.28
C VAL A 27 -4.52 -4.92 -8.89
N LEU A 28 -3.86 -4.28 -9.85
CA LEU A 28 -3.33 -2.93 -9.71
C LEU A 28 -4.44 -1.91 -10.00
N CYS A 29 -4.65 -0.97 -9.09
CA CYS A 29 -5.60 0.12 -9.26
C CYS A 29 -4.85 1.45 -9.30
N SER A 30 -5.06 2.28 -10.33
CA SER A 30 -4.49 3.64 -10.38
C SER A 30 -5.43 4.64 -11.04
N ASP A 31 -5.18 5.92 -10.81
CA ASP A 31 -5.93 7.08 -11.33
C ASP A 31 -5.77 7.31 -12.84
N GLY A 32 -4.94 6.49 -13.51
CA GLY A 32 -4.91 6.37 -14.96
C GLY A 32 -3.59 6.71 -15.65
N SER A 33 -2.53 7.05 -14.92
CA SER A 33 -1.20 7.27 -15.55
C SER A 33 -0.75 6.07 -16.39
N TRP A 34 -0.23 6.37 -17.58
CA TRP A 34 0.25 5.37 -18.55
C TRP A 34 1.44 4.56 -18.03
N ALA A 35 2.21 5.11 -17.09
CA ALA A 35 3.34 4.42 -16.49
C ALA A 35 2.94 3.13 -15.75
N TYR A 36 1.77 3.15 -15.10
CA TYR A 36 1.22 1.98 -14.43
C TYR A 36 0.72 0.91 -15.42
N VAL A 37 0.25 1.31 -16.60
CA VAL A 37 -0.18 0.37 -17.65
C VAL A 37 0.99 -0.49 -18.11
N ALA A 38 2.12 0.14 -18.41
CA ALA A 38 3.32 -0.57 -18.83
C ALA A 38 3.89 -1.46 -17.70
N THR A 39 3.88 -0.95 -16.47
CA THR A 39 4.35 -1.71 -15.28
C THR A 39 3.48 -2.95 -15.02
N ALA A 40 2.15 -2.83 -15.13
CA ALA A 40 1.24 -3.96 -14.93
C ALA A 40 1.44 -5.06 -15.97
N LYS A 41 1.64 -4.68 -17.23
CA LYS A 41 1.97 -5.64 -18.30
C LYS A 41 3.28 -6.39 -18.03
N GLN A 42 4.31 -5.70 -17.57
CA GLN A 42 5.59 -6.33 -17.20
C GLN A 42 5.44 -7.31 -16.02
N LYS A 43 4.48 -7.06 -15.13
CA LYS A 43 4.24 -7.86 -13.92
C LYS A 43 3.18 -8.93 -14.07
N ASN A 44 2.55 -9.04 -15.24
CA ASN A 44 1.42 -9.92 -15.48
C ASN A 44 0.33 -9.77 -14.40
N CYS A 45 -0.08 -8.54 -14.14
CA CYS A 45 -1.16 -8.24 -13.21
C CYS A 45 -2.29 -7.49 -13.91
N ASP A 46 -3.52 -7.65 -13.42
CA ASP A 46 -4.69 -6.94 -13.96
C ASP A 46 -4.59 -5.45 -13.58
N HIS A 47 -4.95 -4.56 -14.48
CA HIS A 47 -4.88 -3.11 -14.26
C HIS A 47 -6.24 -2.44 -14.41
N LYS A 48 -6.79 -1.97 -13.29
CA LYS A 48 -8.01 -1.17 -13.24
C LYS A 48 -7.65 0.31 -13.23
N ARG A 49 -7.89 0.98 -14.36
CA ARG A 49 -7.71 2.44 -14.49
C ARG A 49 -8.94 3.17 -13.96
N LEU A 50 -8.86 3.66 -12.73
CA LEU A 50 -9.93 4.33 -12.00
C LEU A 50 -9.97 5.83 -12.32
N ILE A 51 -10.21 6.15 -13.59
CA ILE A 51 -10.31 7.53 -14.05
C ILE A 51 -11.71 8.07 -13.71
N ASN A 52 -11.78 9.31 -13.24
CA ASN A 52 -13.05 9.99 -13.03
C ASN A 52 -13.68 10.38 -14.38
N ASN A 53 -14.24 9.40 -15.09
CA ASN A 53 -14.96 9.57 -16.34
C ASN A 53 -16.39 9.00 -16.23
N LYS A 54 -17.12 8.84 -17.34
CA LYS A 54 -18.50 8.33 -17.39
C LYS A 54 -18.71 7.02 -16.61
N VAL A 55 -17.71 6.14 -16.56
CA VAL A 55 -17.70 4.93 -15.73
C VAL A 55 -16.85 5.18 -14.49
N ARG A 56 -17.52 5.43 -13.37
CA ARG A 56 -16.88 5.79 -12.10
C ARG A 56 -16.53 4.58 -11.23
N VAL A 57 -17.15 3.43 -11.49
CA VAL A 57 -16.93 2.17 -10.78
C VAL A 57 -16.69 1.06 -11.80
N ILE A 58 -15.56 0.36 -11.67
CA ILE A 58 -15.21 -0.80 -12.51
C ILE A 58 -15.54 -2.07 -11.73
N ASP A 59 -16.11 -3.08 -12.41
CA ASP A 59 -16.50 -4.37 -11.84
C ASP A 59 -17.38 -4.27 -10.58
N LYS A 60 -18.10 -3.15 -10.43
CA LYS A 60 -18.94 -2.78 -9.27
C LYS A 60 -18.20 -2.63 -7.93
N ILE A 61 -16.89 -2.89 -7.87
CA ILE A 61 -16.11 -2.90 -6.62
C ILE A 61 -14.92 -1.94 -6.63
N TYR A 62 -14.43 -1.54 -7.81
CA TYR A 62 -13.25 -0.69 -7.92
C TYR A 62 -13.66 0.76 -8.17
N HIS A 63 -13.46 1.62 -7.17
CA HIS A 63 -13.72 3.06 -7.23
C HIS A 63 -12.52 3.84 -6.69
N ILE A 64 -12.11 4.91 -7.38
CA ILE A 64 -11.00 5.78 -6.94
C ILE A 64 -11.20 6.35 -5.52
N GLN A 65 -12.45 6.56 -5.09
CA GLN A 65 -12.74 7.06 -3.74
C GLN A 65 -12.46 6.03 -2.66
N THR A 66 -12.53 4.72 -2.96
CA THR A 66 -12.10 3.67 -2.03
C THR A 66 -10.61 3.80 -1.73
N VAL A 67 -9.79 4.01 -2.77
CA VAL A 67 -8.35 4.20 -2.64
C VAL A 67 -8.03 5.51 -1.90
N ASN A 68 -8.67 6.61 -2.31
CA ASN A 68 -8.47 7.91 -1.66
C ASN A 68 -8.88 7.89 -0.18
N GLY A 69 -10.00 7.25 0.14
CA GLY A 69 -10.48 7.07 1.51
C GLY A 69 -9.50 6.26 2.36
N ALA A 70 -8.98 5.15 1.83
CA ALA A 70 -7.98 4.35 2.53
C ALA A 70 -6.71 5.16 2.87
N ILE A 71 -6.20 5.95 1.91
CA ILE A 71 -5.04 6.82 2.12
C ILE A 71 -5.35 7.92 3.13
N ALA A 72 -6.53 8.53 3.05
CA ALA A 72 -6.95 9.58 3.98
C ALA A 72 -7.08 9.05 5.42
N HIS A 73 -7.67 7.88 5.61
CA HIS A 73 -7.77 7.22 6.92
C HIS A 73 -6.39 6.90 7.49
N PHE A 74 -5.46 6.39 6.66
CA PHE A 74 -4.09 6.13 7.09
C PHE A 74 -3.39 7.41 7.55
N LYS A 75 -3.46 8.49 6.75
CA LYS A 75 -2.88 9.80 7.11
C LYS A 75 -3.48 10.36 8.40
N SER A 76 -4.81 10.26 8.55
CA SER A 76 -5.52 10.70 9.76
C SER A 76 -5.09 9.91 10.99
N TRP A 77 -4.93 8.59 10.87
CA TRP A 77 -4.44 7.75 11.96
C TRP A 77 -3.00 8.08 12.35
N VAL A 78 -2.10 8.26 11.38
CA VAL A 78 -0.71 8.66 11.62
C VAL A 78 -0.63 10.00 12.36
N ASN A 79 -1.30 11.03 11.84
CA ASN A 79 -1.20 12.38 12.38
C ASN A 79 -2.02 12.56 13.67
N GLY A 80 -3.15 11.86 13.79
CA GLY A 80 -4.12 12.05 14.85
C GLY A 80 -3.96 11.11 16.03
N GLN A 81 -3.65 9.83 15.80
CA GLN A 81 -3.57 8.81 16.85
C GLN A 81 -2.13 8.54 17.29
N MET A 82 -1.21 8.35 16.34
CA MET A 82 0.17 7.97 16.67
C MET A 82 1.02 9.13 17.22
N LYS A 83 0.78 10.37 16.74
CA LYS A 83 1.40 11.62 17.24
C LYS A 83 2.89 11.51 17.62
N GLY A 84 3.72 11.02 16.71
CA GLY A 84 5.16 10.83 16.96
C GLY A 84 5.73 9.62 16.22
N VAL A 85 5.75 9.68 14.88
CA VAL A 85 6.23 8.57 14.05
C VAL A 85 7.75 8.49 14.11
N ALA A 86 8.28 7.40 14.68
CA ALA A 86 9.71 7.13 14.60
C ALA A 86 10.04 6.52 13.23
N THR A 87 10.90 7.20 12.46
CA THR A 87 11.31 6.77 11.10
C THR A 87 11.94 5.38 11.08
N LYS A 88 12.56 4.94 12.19
CA LYS A 88 13.08 3.58 12.37
C LYS A 88 12.02 2.50 12.14
N TYR A 89 10.76 2.78 12.46
CA TYR A 89 9.67 1.79 12.39
C TYR A 89 8.68 2.05 11.26
N LEU A 90 8.99 2.94 10.30
CA LEU A 90 8.05 3.36 9.25
C LEU A 90 7.43 2.17 8.47
N SER A 91 8.22 1.12 8.22
CA SER A 91 7.77 -0.13 7.58
C SER A 91 6.65 -0.85 8.33
N HIS A 92 6.54 -0.67 9.66
CA HIS A 92 5.56 -1.33 10.50
C HIS A 92 4.25 -0.55 10.65
N TYR A 93 4.24 0.76 10.37
CA TYR A 93 3.04 1.59 10.57
C TYR A 93 1.85 1.15 9.72
N LEU A 94 2.09 0.64 8.51
CA LEU A 94 0.99 0.15 7.66
C LEU A 94 0.35 -1.12 8.25
N ALA A 95 1.15 -2.01 8.84
CA ALA A 95 0.64 -3.21 9.52
C ALA A 95 -0.16 -2.81 10.76
N TRP A 96 0.40 -1.95 11.61
CA TRP A 96 -0.29 -1.45 12.81
C TRP A 96 -1.58 -0.71 12.50
N PHE A 97 -1.64 0.04 11.41
CA PHE A 97 -2.88 0.67 10.94
C PHE A 97 -3.95 -0.38 10.60
N LYS A 98 -3.58 -1.43 9.85
CA LYS A 98 -4.52 -2.51 9.50
C LYS A 98 -5.04 -3.23 10.75
N GLU A 99 -4.14 -3.53 11.68
CA GLU A 99 -4.46 -4.25 12.91
C GLU A 99 -5.34 -3.42 13.85
N SER A 100 -5.05 -2.12 13.98
CA SER A 100 -5.87 -1.18 14.75
C SER A 100 -7.29 -1.09 14.19
N ASN A 101 -7.44 -1.04 12.87
CA ASN A 101 -8.76 -1.03 12.22
C ASN A 101 -9.51 -2.37 12.34
N ALA A 102 -8.78 -3.48 12.45
CA ALA A 102 -9.36 -4.80 12.69
C ALA A 102 -9.82 -5.02 14.14
N LYS A 103 -9.60 -4.04 15.04
CA LYS A 103 -9.89 -4.12 16.48
C LYS A 103 -9.26 -5.35 17.15
N LEU A 104 -8.08 -5.75 16.67
CA LEU A 104 -7.29 -6.79 17.30
C LEU A 104 -6.81 -6.30 18.66
N ASP A 105 -6.75 -7.20 19.64
CA ASP A 105 -6.18 -6.88 20.95
C ASP A 105 -4.65 -6.67 20.84
N ASN A 106 -4.08 -5.83 21.70
CA ASN A 106 -2.66 -5.46 21.69
C ASN A 106 -1.73 -6.70 21.70
N LEU A 107 -2.14 -7.79 22.37
CA LEU A 107 -1.39 -9.05 22.37
C LEU A 107 -1.42 -9.76 21.01
N GLN A 108 -2.53 -9.67 20.27
CA GLN A 108 -2.65 -10.24 18.92
C GLN A 108 -1.82 -9.44 17.92
N ILE A 109 -1.81 -8.11 18.05
CA ILE A 109 -0.96 -7.18 17.29
C ILE A 109 0.52 -7.49 17.51
N LEU A 110 0.95 -7.63 18.77
CA LEU A 110 2.34 -7.98 19.09
C LEU A 110 2.71 -9.38 18.58
N LYS A 111 1.81 -10.36 18.67
CA LYS A 111 2.04 -11.70 18.10
C LYS A 111 2.13 -11.69 16.58
N ALA A 112 1.31 -10.90 15.87
CA ALA A 112 1.40 -10.78 14.42
C ALA A 112 2.68 -10.05 13.98
N ALA A 113 3.09 -9.01 14.72
CA ALA A 113 4.27 -8.21 14.41
C ALA A 113 5.60 -8.90 14.76
N TYR A 114 5.66 -9.66 15.87
CA TYR A 114 6.90 -10.25 16.40
C TYR A 114 6.90 -11.78 16.48
N GLY A 115 5.76 -12.45 16.35
CA GLY A 115 5.64 -13.92 16.47
C GLY A 115 6.31 -14.72 15.35
N GLY A 116 6.80 -14.05 14.29
CA GLY A 116 7.64 -14.65 13.25
C GLY A 116 9.15 -14.62 13.56
N GLN A 117 9.59 -13.92 14.61
CA GLN A 117 10.97 -14.01 15.08
C GLN A 117 11.10 -15.23 16.00
N GLN A 118 11.28 -16.41 15.41
CA GLN A 118 11.86 -17.52 16.16
C GLN A 118 13.22 -17.04 16.68
N TYR A 119 13.32 -16.92 18.00
CA TYR A 119 14.58 -16.82 18.72
C TYR A 119 15.44 -18.03 18.33
N TYR A 120 16.43 -17.81 17.48
CA TYR A 120 17.61 -18.67 17.48
C TYR A 120 18.36 -18.30 18.76
N GLY A 121 18.07 -19.07 19.81
CA GLY A 121 18.86 -19.04 21.03
C GLY A 121 20.32 -19.32 20.69
N THR A 122 21.19 -18.62 21.39
CA THR A 122 22.51 -19.15 21.75
C THR A 122 22.33 -20.25 22.79
#